data_AF-A0A845RYP5-F1
#
_entry.id   AF-A0A845RYP5-F1
#
_cell.length_a   1.000
_cell.length_b   1.000
_cell.length_c   1.000
_cell.angle_alpha   90.00
_cell.angle_beta   90.00
_cell.angle_gamma   90.00
#
_symmetry.space_group_name_H-M   'P 1'
#
loop_
_entity.id
_entity.type
_entity.pdbx_description
1 polymer ?
#
loop_
_entity_poly.entity_id
_entity_poly.type
_entity_poly.pdbx_seq_one_letter_code
_entity_poly.pdbx_strand_id
1 'polypeptide(L)'
;NGTKVLINSILVPLILGFTYFYVFYIYINTSEGIFSNILDKGKTFELYMGIDQLKKILSDKNVLLLFWIHFLTANLVLGAWIATDAAKNKALQFIVLVPLVLTYFVGPIGLGVYLILRLLAAQKLKLFD
;
A
#
# COMPACT_ATOMS: atom_id res chain seq x y z
N ASN A 1 18.91 -11.07 -12.87
CA ASN A 1 18.11 -10.41 -13.92
C ASN A 1 16.61 -10.46 -13.69
N GLY A 2 16.00 -11.62 -13.42
CA GLY A 2 14.53 -11.72 -13.26
C GLY A 2 13.92 -10.86 -12.15
N THR A 3 14.53 -10.80 -10.96
CA THR A 3 13.99 -10.03 -9.81
C THR A 3 13.94 -8.53 -10.06
N LYS A 4 14.95 -7.98 -10.76
CA LYS A 4 14.95 -6.57 -11.18
C LYS A 4 13.87 -6.29 -12.21
N VAL A 5 13.66 -7.22 -13.16
CA VAL A 5 12.58 -7.09 -14.16
C VAL A 5 11.21 -7.11 -13.48
N LEU A 6 11.00 -7.95 -12.46
CA LEU A 6 9.75 -8.04 -11.71
C LEU A 6 9.48 -6.80 -10.86
N ILE A 7 10.49 -6.31 -10.12
CA ILE A 7 10.36 -5.10 -9.27
C ILE A 7 10.16 -3.84 -10.13
N ASN A 8 10.83 -3.75 -11.28
CA ASN A 8 10.70 -2.63 -12.20
C ASN A 8 9.59 -2.84 -13.24
N SER A 9 8.81 -3.93 -13.13
CA SER A 9 7.73 -4.22 -14.08
C SER A 9 6.56 -3.30 -13.80
N ILE A 10 6.21 -2.48 -14.78
CA ILE A 10 5.03 -1.62 -14.71
C ILE A 10 3.72 -2.42 -14.75
N LEU A 11 3.78 -3.72 -15.08
CA LEU A 11 2.63 -4.58 -15.30
C LEU A 11 1.78 -4.76 -14.03
N VAL A 12 2.40 -5.02 -12.87
CA VAL A 12 1.66 -5.27 -11.63
C VAL A 12 0.88 -4.02 -11.17
N PRO A 13 1.50 -2.83 -11.07
CA PRO A 13 0.75 -1.60 -10.78
C PRO A 13 -0.34 -1.29 -11.80
N LEU A 14 -0.08 -1.57 -13.09
CA LEU A 14 -1.01 -1.28 -14.17
C LEU A 14 -2.26 -2.19 -14.11
N ILE A 15 -2.08 -3.49 -13.88
CA ILE A 15 -3.20 -4.43 -13.70
C ILE A 15 -4.04 -4.05 -12.47
N LEU A 16 -3.40 -3.73 -11.34
CA LEU A 16 -4.09 -3.29 -10.13
C LEU A 16 -4.82 -1.96 -10.35
N GLY A 17 -4.21 -1.02 -11.07
CA GLY A 17 -4.81 0.26 -11.42
C GLY A 17 -6.04 0.12 -12.32
N PHE A 18 -5.96 -0.70 -13.37
CA PHE A 18 -7.12 -0.99 -14.22
C PHE A 18 -8.24 -1.70 -13.46
N THR A 19 -7.89 -2.67 -12.62
CA THR A 19 -8.87 -3.37 -11.76
C THR A 19 -9.54 -2.41 -10.79
N TYR A 20 -8.76 -1.54 -10.14
CA TYR A 20 -9.27 -0.51 -9.24
C TYR A 20 -10.24 0.43 -9.96
N PHE A 21 -9.85 0.94 -11.13
CA PHE A 21 -10.68 1.82 -11.93
C PHE A 21 -11.98 1.14 -12.38
N TYR A 22 -11.90 -0.14 -12.78
CA TYR A 22 -13.07 -0.92 -13.19
C TYR A 22 -14.05 -1.15 -12.05
N VAL A 23 -13.57 -1.55 -10.86
CA VAL A 23 -14.42 -1.72 -9.68
C VAL A 23 -15.02 -0.37 -9.26
N PHE A 24 -14.23 0.70 -9.32
CA PHE A 24 -14.71 2.06 -9.05
C PHE A 24 -15.81 2.47 -10.05
N TYR A 25 -15.62 2.16 -11.33
CA TYR A 25 -16.61 2.39 -12.39
C TYR A 25 -17.90 1.60 -12.17
N ILE A 26 -17.83 0.32 -11.80
CA ILE A 26 -19.02 -0.47 -11.45
C ILE A 26 -19.74 0.18 -10.26
N TYR A 27 -18.98 0.55 -9.24
CA TYR A 27 -19.51 1.11 -8.02
C TYR A 27 -20.24 2.44 -8.24
N ILE A 28 -19.75 3.32 -9.11
CA ILE A 28 -20.45 4.58 -9.42
C ILE A 28 -21.72 4.39 -10.29
N ASN A 29 -21.80 3.34 -11.10
CA ASN A 29 -22.91 3.11 -12.04
C ASN A 29 -23.98 2.13 -11.54
N THR A 30 -23.61 1.20 -10.67
CA THR A 30 -24.50 0.15 -10.14
C THR A 30 -25.17 0.58 -8.84
N SER A 31 -24.46 1.38 -8.04
CA SER A 31 -25.00 1.94 -6.81
C SER A 31 -25.72 3.24 -7.17
N GLU A 32 -26.92 3.47 -6.66
CA GLU A 32 -27.51 4.82 -6.56
C GLU A 32 -26.68 5.76 -5.65
N GLY A 33 -25.37 5.52 -5.48
CA GLY A 33 -24.80 5.33 -4.14
C GLY A 33 -23.46 5.98 -3.86
N ILE A 34 -22.77 6.59 -4.82
CA ILE A 34 -21.67 7.49 -4.47
C ILE A 34 -21.63 8.78 -5.28
N PHE A 35 -21.97 8.83 -6.57
CA PHE A 35 -21.98 10.13 -7.26
C PHE A 35 -23.12 11.04 -6.77
N SER A 36 -24.29 10.48 -6.46
CA SER A 36 -25.39 11.17 -5.76
C SER A 36 -25.03 11.51 -4.29
N ASN A 37 -24.35 10.61 -3.56
CA ASN A 37 -23.96 10.77 -2.14
C ASN A 37 -22.67 11.59 -1.91
N ILE A 38 -21.81 11.76 -2.92
CA ILE A 38 -20.65 12.67 -2.91
C ILE A 38 -21.14 14.10 -3.17
N LEU A 39 -22.14 14.26 -4.06
CA LEU A 39 -22.79 15.54 -4.30
C LEU A 39 -23.76 15.90 -3.15
N ASP A 40 -24.37 14.91 -2.51
CA ASP A 40 -25.22 15.07 -1.32
C ASP A 40 -24.39 14.93 -0.02
N LYS A 41 -23.73 16.04 0.35
CA LYS A 41 -23.28 16.40 1.72
C LYS A 41 -22.57 15.30 2.53
N GLY A 42 -21.23 15.31 2.49
CA GLY A 42 -20.38 14.89 3.62
C GLY A 42 -20.16 13.39 3.83
N LYS A 43 -20.83 12.51 3.06
CA LYS A 43 -20.70 11.05 3.22
C LYS A 43 -19.31 10.49 2.91
N THR A 44 -18.51 11.17 2.08
CA THR A 44 -17.10 10.81 1.83
C THR A 44 -16.27 10.82 3.12
N PHE A 45 -16.63 11.68 4.08
CA PHE A 45 -15.93 11.76 5.36
C PHE A 45 -16.44 10.73 6.39
N GLU A 46 -17.51 9.98 6.13
CA GLU A 46 -18.01 8.95 7.06
C GLU A 46 -16.92 7.89 7.36
N LEU A 47 -15.98 7.67 6.44
CA LEU A 47 -14.78 6.83 6.65
C LEU A 47 -13.93 7.28 7.86
N TYR A 48 -13.97 8.56 8.21
CA TYR A 48 -13.16 9.19 9.27
C TYR A 48 -13.98 9.58 10.50
N MET A 49 -15.30 9.40 10.49
CA MET A 49 -16.20 9.85 11.56
C MET A 49 -16.25 8.90 12.77
N GLY A 50 -15.81 7.66 12.62
CA GLY A 50 -15.79 6.67 13.69
C GLY A 50 -15.78 5.23 13.18
N ILE A 51 -15.56 4.29 14.10
CA ILE A 51 -15.50 2.84 13.79
C ILE A 51 -16.85 2.32 13.28
N ASP A 52 -17.96 2.84 13.81
CA ASP A 52 -19.31 2.40 13.42
C ASP A 52 -19.66 2.84 11.99
N GLN A 53 -19.33 4.09 11.63
CA GLN A 53 -19.52 4.61 10.27
C GLN A 53 -18.60 3.90 9.27
N LEU A 54 -17.34 3.67 9.66
CA LEU A 54 -16.40 2.88 8.88
C LEU A 54 -16.94 1.48 8.60
N LYS A 55 -17.44 0.79 9.63
CA LYS A 55 -18.02 -0.56 9.50
C LYS A 55 -19.23 -0.57 8.59
N LYS A 56 -20.09 0.44 8.67
CA LYS A 56 -21.25 0.60 7.79
C LYS A 56 -20.83 0.73 6.33
N ILE A 57 -19.85 1.57 6.03
CA ILE A 57 -19.36 1.78 4.66
C ILE A 57 -18.67 0.52 4.11
N LEU A 58 -17.80 -0.10 4.91
CA LEU A 58 -17.06 -1.31 4.52
C LEU A 58 -17.94 -2.57 4.44
N SER A 59 -19.23 -2.49 4.80
CA SER A 59 -20.18 -3.58 4.58
C SER A 59 -20.58 -3.75 3.11
N ASP A 60 -20.40 -2.69 2.30
CA ASP A 60 -20.59 -2.76 0.85
C ASP A 60 -19.43 -3.54 0.21
N LYS A 61 -19.77 -4.54 -0.60
CA LYS A 61 -18.77 -5.43 -1.24
C LYS A 61 -17.85 -4.70 -2.21
N ASN A 62 -18.35 -3.72 -2.96
CA ASN A 62 -17.57 -2.96 -3.92
C ASN A 62 -16.63 -1.99 -3.20
N VAL A 63 -17.09 -1.33 -2.13
CA VAL A 63 -16.24 -0.47 -1.31
C VAL A 63 -15.17 -1.28 -0.59
N LEU A 64 -15.54 -2.43 -0.03
CA LEU A 64 -14.59 -3.36 0.59
C LEU A 64 -13.51 -3.81 -0.40
N LEU A 65 -13.90 -4.15 -1.64
CA LEU A 65 -12.98 -4.54 -2.69
C LEU A 65 -12.05 -3.39 -3.11
N LEU A 66 -12.57 -2.17 -3.24
CA LEU A 66 -11.77 -0.97 -3.51
C LEU A 66 -10.69 -0.77 -2.44
N PHE A 67 -11.08 -0.84 -1.16
CA PHE A 67 -10.14 -0.73 -0.04
C PHE A 67 -9.11 -1.87 -0.06
N TRP A 68 -9.51 -3.09 -0.38
CA TRP A 68 -8.60 -4.23 -0.45
C TRP A 68 -7.52 -4.04 -1.55
N ILE A 69 -7.92 -3.61 -2.74
CA ILE A 69 -6.97 -3.31 -3.84
C ILE A 69 -6.08 -2.12 -3.47
N HIS A 70 -6.63 -1.11 -2.80
CA HIS A 70 -5.88 0.04 -2.29
C HIS A 70 -4.75 -0.40 -1.35
N PHE A 71 -5.04 -1.23 -0.35
CA PHE A 71 -4.04 -1.77 0.58
C PHE A 71 -3.00 -2.64 -0.12
N LEU A 72 -3.42 -3.52 -1.03
CA LEU A 72 -2.49 -4.38 -1.77
C LEU A 72 -1.50 -3.54 -2.59
N THR A 73 -2.01 -2.51 -3.26
CA THR A 73 -1.20 -1.59 -4.06
C THR A 73 -0.23 -0.80 -3.17
N ALA A 74 -0.69 -0.27 -2.04
CA ALA A 74 0.16 0.44 -1.08
C ALA A 74 1.30 -0.45 -0.55
N ASN A 75 0.99 -1.69 -0.15
CA ASN A 75 1.99 -2.63 0.36
C ASN A 75 3.03 -3.01 -0.72
N LEU A 76 2.61 -3.17 -1.98
CA LEU A 76 3.52 -3.46 -3.09
C LEU A 76 4.44 -2.28 -3.42
N VAL A 77 3.90 -1.06 -3.45
CA VAL A 77 4.70 0.15 -3.70
C VAL A 77 5.73 0.36 -2.58
N LEU A 78 5.30 0.22 -1.32
CA LEU A 78 6.20 0.30 -0.17
C LEU A 78 7.26 -0.81 -0.21
N GLY A 79 6.86 -2.05 -0.52
CA GLY A 79 7.78 -3.18 -0.66
C GLY A 79 8.80 -2.95 -1.78
N ALA A 80 8.39 -2.44 -2.94
CA ALA A 80 9.29 -2.12 -4.04
C ALA A 80 10.29 -1.01 -3.67
N TRP A 81 9.83 0.00 -2.93
CA TRP A 81 10.70 1.05 -2.39
C TRP A 81 11.73 0.48 -1.41
N ILE A 82 11.30 -0.34 -0.43
CA ILE A 82 12.17 -1.02 0.55
C ILE A 82 13.22 -1.88 -0.16
N ALA A 83 12.80 -2.71 -1.11
CA ALA A 83 13.70 -3.60 -1.85
C ALA A 83 14.74 -2.82 -2.66
N THR A 84 14.32 -1.73 -3.32
CA THR A 84 15.21 -0.89 -4.13
C THR A 84 16.18 -0.08 -3.27
N ASP A 85 15.73 0.42 -2.12
CA ASP A 85 16.57 1.16 -1.17
C ASP A 85 17.61 0.23 -0.52
N ALA A 86 17.19 -0.96 -0.07
CA ALA A 86 18.10 -1.93 0.54
C ALA A 86 19.14 -2.46 -0.46
N ALA A 87 18.78 -2.61 -1.73
CA ALA A 87 19.70 -3.02 -2.78
C ALA A 87 20.86 -2.02 -3.00
N LYS A 88 20.69 -0.75 -2.63
CA LYS A 88 21.76 0.26 -2.68
C LYS A 88 22.74 0.12 -1.52
N ASN A 89 22.38 -0.60 -0.46
CA ASN A 89 23.13 -0.66 0.79
C ASN A 89 23.48 -2.11 1.16
N LYS A 90 24.74 -2.50 0.96
CA LYS A 90 25.19 -3.91 1.11
C LYS A 90 24.93 -4.52 2.49
N ALA A 91 24.83 -3.69 3.54
CA ALA A 91 24.51 -4.16 4.89
C ALA A 91 23.01 -4.54 5.03
N LEU A 92 22.12 -3.83 4.33
CA LEU A 92 20.68 -4.03 4.42
C LEU A 92 20.17 -5.11 3.47
N GLN A 93 20.86 -5.36 2.36
CA GLN A 93 20.45 -6.31 1.32
C GLN A 93 20.17 -7.73 1.86
N PHE A 94 20.87 -8.16 2.92
CA PHE A 94 20.72 -9.50 3.50
C PHE A 94 19.62 -9.59 4.57
N ILE A 95 19.24 -8.46 5.16
CA ILE A 95 18.29 -8.40 6.29
C ILE A 95 16.90 -7.92 5.81
N VAL A 96 16.82 -7.33 4.61
CA VAL A 96 15.59 -6.73 4.04
C VAL A 96 14.42 -7.70 3.86
N LEU A 97 14.66 -9.01 3.82
CA LEU A 97 13.61 -10.01 3.66
C LEU A 97 12.58 -9.94 4.80
N VAL A 98 13.02 -9.74 6.04
CA VAL A 98 12.13 -9.68 7.21
C VAL A 98 11.19 -8.46 7.13
N PRO A 99 11.71 -7.22 6.91
CA PRO A 99 10.84 -6.06 6.67
C PRO A 99 9.89 -6.22 5.49
N LEU A 100 10.31 -6.85 4.38
CA LEU A 100 9.45 -7.08 3.22
C LEU A 100 8.24 -7.98 3.56
N VAL A 101 8.47 -9.08 4.28
CA VAL A 101 7.40 -9.96 4.74
C VAL A 101 6.46 -9.21 5.70
N LEU A 102 7.02 -8.44 6.62
CA LEU A 102 6.22 -7.62 7.54
C LEU A 102 5.43 -6.52 6.82
N THR A 103 5.96 -5.90 5.78
CA THR A 103 5.24 -4.88 4.99
C THR A 103 4.08 -5.50 4.21
N TYR A 104 4.21 -6.76 3.78
CA TYR A 104 3.11 -7.45 3.10
C TYR A 104 1.92 -7.71 4.05
N PHE A 105 2.19 -8.22 5.26
CA PHE A 105 1.12 -8.58 6.22
C PHE A 105 0.64 -7.41 7.07
N VAL A 106 1.58 -6.57 7.51
CA VAL A 106 1.34 -5.48 8.47
C VAL A 106 2.10 -4.23 8.01
N GLY A 107 1.77 -3.76 6.80
CA GLY A 107 2.35 -2.60 6.10
C GLY A 107 3.17 -1.62 6.94
N PRO A 108 2.55 -0.89 7.90
CA PRO A 108 3.22 0.10 8.73
C PRO A 108 4.35 -0.48 9.61
N ILE A 109 4.17 -1.67 10.18
CA ILE A 109 5.17 -2.31 11.04
C ILE A 109 6.40 -2.68 10.22
N GLY A 110 6.22 -3.29 9.05
CA GLY A 110 7.34 -3.65 8.18
C GLY A 110 8.15 -2.44 7.73
N LEU A 111 7.47 -1.34 7.38
CA LEU A 111 8.11 -0.07 7.05
C LEU A 111 8.89 0.49 8.26
N GLY A 112 8.29 0.49 9.45
CA GLY A 112 8.94 0.95 10.67
C GLY A 112 10.21 0.17 10.99
N VAL A 113 10.15 -1.17 10.93
CA VAL A 113 11.32 -2.05 11.11
C VAL A 113 12.40 -1.73 10.09
N TYR A 114 12.04 -1.55 8.81
CA TYR A 114 13.01 -1.20 7.77
C TYR A 114 13.71 0.14 8.06
N LEU A 115 12.94 1.17 8.43
CA LEU A 115 13.49 2.50 8.71
C LEU A 115 14.47 2.47 9.91
N ILE A 116 14.16 1.72 10.95
CA ILE A 116 15.06 1.53 12.10
C ILE A 116 16.36 0.86 11.65
N LEU A 117 16.29 -0.22 10.87
CA LEU A 117 17.48 -0.89 10.34
C LEU A 117 18.32 0.06 9.47
N ARG A 118 17.67 0.88 8.65
CA ARG A 118 18.33 1.89 7.81
C ARG A 118 19.04 2.96 8.63
N LEU A 119 18.42 3.45 9.71
CA LEU A 119 19.02 4.40 10.66
C LEU A 119 20.28 3.82 11.31
N LEU A 120 20.21 2.58 11.80
CA LEU A 120 21.36 1.89 12.42
C LEU A 120 22.51 1.67 11.44
N ALA A 121 22.20 1.30 10.19
CA ALA A 121 23.21 1.14 9.14
C ALA A 121 23.91 2.46 8.80
N ALA A 122 23.17 3.58 8.75
CA ALA A 122 23.74 4.90 8.51
C ALA A 122 24.66 5.38 9.64
N GLN A 123 24.33 5.06 10.89
CA GLN A 123 25.17 5.39 12.05
C GLN A 123 26.48 4.61 12.06
N LYS A 124 26.48 3.32 11.69
CA LYS A 124 27.73 2.55 11.59
C LYS A 124 28.71 3.18 10.61
N LEU A 125 28.25 3.64 9.44
CA LEU A 125 29.14 4.26 8.44
C LEU A 125 29.83 5.53 8.99
N LYS A 126 29.09 6.39 9.72
CA LYS A 126 29.64 7.61 10.33
C LYS A 126 30.69 7.37 11.43
N LEU A 127 30.73 6.19 12.04
CA LEU A 127 31.68 5.87 13.10
C LEU A 127 33.04 5.37 12.55
N PHE A 128 33.10 5.02 11.26
CA PHE A 128 34.31 4.57 10.58
C PHE A 128 34.90 5.64 9.64
N ASP A 129 34.29 6.82 9.62
CA ASP A 129 34.81 8.05 8.99
C ASP A 129 35.43 8.95 10.07
#